data_AF-A0AAX1M7M9-F1
#
_entry.id   AF-A0AAX1M7M9-F1
#
_cell.length_a   1.000
_cell.length_b   1.000
_cell.length_c   1.000
_cell.angle_alpha   90.00
_cell.angle_beta   90.00
_cell.angle_gamma   90.00
#
_symmetry.space_group_name_H-M   'P 1'
#
loop_
_entity.id
_entity.type
_entity.pdbx_description
1 polymer ?
#
loop_
_entity_poly.entity_id
_entity_poly.type
_entity_poly.pdbx_seq_one_letter_code
_entity_poly.pdbx_strand_id
1 'polypeptide(L)'
;MDSLSKKVVYHRVIKTEKDVYYRIAFNSLRMKGYNIQSITCDGIRGILKDLLDTPTQMCHFHMVAIVMRALRKKHQSIAGKELKIIALTLKQSSKKDVYLRLHHWYLKHKAFLEERSDKPNEKGYYPYKHRNVRSAYHSFKRYMDYLFTYEKYGDLNIEKTTNRLENLFGQLKEKLSHHTGLMKRHKIMFIKDFFK
;
A
#
# COMPACT_ATOMS: atom_id res chain seq x y z
N MET A 1 1.66 9.08 12.03
CA MET A 1 2.08 10.49 12.00
C MET A 1 0.83 11.32 11.81
N ASP A 2 0.69 12.41 12.56
CA ASP A 2 -0.40 13.34 12.35
C ASP A 2 -0.11 14.23 11.12
N SER A 3 -1.09 14.38 10.22
CA SER A 3 -0.90 15.09 8.95
C SER A 3 -0.82 16.61 9.11
N LEU A 4 -1.39 17.14 10.20
CA LEU A 4 -1.39 18.57 10.50
C LEU A 4 -0.08 19.01 11.17
N SER A 5 0.24 18.42 12.33
CA SER A 5 1.46 18.75 13.08
C SER A 5 2.73 18.14 12.49
N LYS A 6 2.60 17.15 11.60
CA LYS A 6 3.71 16.35 11.04
C LYS A 6 4.51 15.57 12.10
N LYS A 7 3.97 15.43 13.31
CA LYS A 7 4.63 14.72 14.42
C LYS A 7 4.24 13.25 14.48
N VAL A 8 5.13 12.42 15.01
CA VAL A 8 4.83 11.02 15.33
C VAL A 8 4.06 10.99 16.65
N VAL A 9 2.75 10.76 16.56
CA VAL A 9 1.86 10.72 17.74
C VAL A 9 1.81 9.34 18.42
N TYR A 10 2.25 8.30 17.71
CA TYR A 10 2.28 6.93 18.21
C TYR A 10 3.37 6.15 17.48
N HIS A 11 4.15 5.38 18.24
CA HIS A 11 5.06 4.36 17.71
C HIS A 11 5.11 3.18 18.67
N ARG A 12 5.31 1.97 18.13
CA ARG A 12 5.45 0.75 18.94
C ARG A 12 6.41 -0.20 18.25
N VAL A 13 7.31 -0.79 19.02
CA VAL A 13 8.17 -1.88 18.55
C VAL A 13 7.46 -3.21 18.81
N ILE A 14 7.26 -3.99 17.77
CA ILE A 14 6.61 -5.30 17.81
C ILE A 14 7.50 -6.34 17.12
N LYS A 15 7.35 -7.62 17.49
CA LYS A 15 8.07 -8.71 16.82
C LYS A 15 7.42 -9.11 15.49
N THR A 16 6.10 -9.10 15.44
CA THR A 16 5.29 -9.50 14.29
C THR A 16 4.12 -8.55 14.16
N GLU A 17 3.89 -8.05 12.95
CA GLU A 17 2.77 -7.19 12.62
C GLU A 17 1.46 -7.97 12.69
N LYS A 18 0.50 -7.46 13.47
CA LYS A 18 -0.83 -8.04 13.68
C LYS A 18 -1.86 -6.91 13.76
N ASP A 19 -3.04 -7.17 13.25
CA ASP A 19 -4.24 -6.31 13.29
C ASP A 19 -4.52 -5.73 14.70
N VAL A 20 -4.38 -6.56 15.74
CA VAL A 20 -4.62 -6.17 17.13
C VAL A 20 -3.79 -4.96 17.57
N TYR A 21 -2.58 -4.80 17.05
CA TYR A 21 -1.71 -3.69 17.43
C TYR A 21 -2.18 -2.36 16.84
N TYR A 22 -2.85 -2.38 15.69
CA TYR A 22 -3.47 -1.19 15.10
C TYR A 22 -4.69 -0.76 15.92
N ARG A 23 -5.53 -1.72 16.34
CA ARG A 23 -6.65 -1.44 17.24
C ARG A 23 -6.19 -0.82 18.56
N ILE A 24 -5.12 -1.37 19.16
CA ILE A 24 -4.52 -0.79 20.37
C ILE A 24 -3.99 0.63 20.11
N ALA A 25 -3.33 0.87 18.98
CA ALA A 25 -2.82 2.18 18.62
C ALA A 25 -3.94 3.22 18.49
N PHE A 26 -5.02 2.89 17.77
CA PHE A 26 -6.15 3.81 17.60
C PHE A 26 -6.91 4.06 18.89
N ASN A 27 -7.16 3.03 19.70
CA ASN A 27 -7.80 3.22 21.00
C ASN A 27 -6.95 4.09 21.92
N SER A 28 -5.62 3.91 21.92
CA SER A 28 -4.71 4.77 22.69
C SER A 28 -4.75 6.23 22.22
N LEU A 29 -4.87 6.48 20.91
CA LEU A 29 -5.02 7.83 20.38
C LEU A 29 -6.38 8.43 20.79
N ARG A 30 -7.48 7.67 20.67
CA ARG A 30 -8.82 8.13 21.08
C ARG A 30 -8.90 8.47 22.57
N MET A 31 -8.30 7.63 23.42
CA MET A 31 -8.19 7.89 24.87
C MET A 31 -7.41 9.17 25.20
N LYS A 32 -6.48 9.58 24.31
CA LYS A 32 -5.75 10.84 24.43
C LYS A 32 -6.50 12.04 23.82
N GLY A 33 -7.75 11.85 23.39
CA GLY A 33 -8.58 12.89 22.79
C GLY A 33 -8.39 13.12 21.30
N TYR A 34 -7.62 12.28 20.59
CA TYR A 34 -7.48 12.41 19.13
C TYR A 34 -8.77 11.99 18.41
N ASN A 35 -9.28 12.87 17.56
CA ASN A 35 -10.31 12.54 16.57
C ASN A 35 -9.66 12.11 15.25
N ILE A 36 -9.72 10.82 14.93
CA ILE A 36 -9.11 10.27 13.72
C ILE A 36 -10.09 10.43 12.54
N GLN A 37 -9.89 11.46 11.72
CA GLN A 37 -10.79 11.78 10.60
C GLN A 37 -10.56 10.90 9.36
N SER A 38 -9.31 10.53 9.09
CA SER A 38 -8.94 9.68 7.97
C SER A 38 -7.59 9.00 8.20
N ILE A 39 -7.29 7.99 7.38
CA ILE A 39 -6.07 7.19 7.50
C ILE A 39 -5.49 6.98 6.10
N THR A 40 -4.19 7.27 5.90
CA THR A 40 -3.47 6.88 4.68
C THR A 40 -2.45 5.79 5.01
N CYS A 41 -2.47 4.66 4.31
CA CYS A 41 -1.61 3.52 4.61
C CYS A 41 -1.19 2.73 3.35
N ASP A 42 -0.29 1.74 3.53
CA ASP A 42 0.34 1.00 2.43
C ASP A 42 -0.46 -0.22 1.97
N GLY A 43 -1.72 -0.35 2.43
CA GLY A 43 -2.66 -1.36 1.93
C GLY A 43 -2.57 -2.69 2.67
N ILE A 44 -2.34 -2.66 3.97
CA ILE A 44 -2.22 -3.87 4.79
C ILE A 44 -3.55 -4.64 4.78
N ARG A 45 -3.48 -5.90 4.33
CA ARG A 45 -4.63 -6.79 4.22
C ARG A 45 -5.20 -7.07 5.62
N GLY A 46 -6.52 -7.04 5.76
CA GLY A 46 -7.22 -7.23 7.04
C GLY A 46 -7.44 -5.95 7.84
N ILE A 47 -6.59 -4.94 7.65
CA ILE A 47 -6.73 -3.63 8.34
C ILE A 47 -7.76 -2.75 7.64
N LEU A 48 -7.80 -2.79 6.30
CA LEU A 48 -8.65 -1.88 5.52
C LEU A 48 -10.16 -2.06 5.72
N LYS A 49 -10.64 -3.26 6.03
CA LYS A 49 -12.08 -3.54 6.20
C LYS A 49 -12.60 -3.25 7.62
N ASP A 50 -11.73 -3.28 8.62
CA ASP A 50 -12.13 -3.34 10.03
C ASP A 50 -11.61 -2.14 10.85
N LEU A 51 -11.10 -1.10 10.20
CA LEU A 51 -10.62 0.11 10.86
C LEU A 51 -11.75 1.09 11.18
N LEU A 52 -12.68 0.61 12.02
CA LEU A 52 -13.53 1.44 12.87
C LEU A 52 -14.29 2.54 12.08
N ASP A 53 -14.80 2.19 10.90
CA ASP A 53 -15.56 3.08 10.00
C ASP A 53 -14.84 4.38 9.60
N THR A 54 -13.51 4.40 9.68
CA THR A 54 -12.72 5.58 9.37
C THR A 54 -12.33 5.60 7.88
N PRO A 55 -12.55 6.71 7.15
CA PRO A 55 -12.11 6.87 5.77
C PRO A 55 -10.64 6.50 5.57
N THR A 56 -10.38 5.42 4.83
CA THR A 56 -9.03 4.90 4.65
C THR A 56 -8.58 4.99 3.20
N GLN A 57 -7.45 5.63 2.98
CA GLN A 57 -6.77 5.83 1.70
C GLN A 57 -5.60 4.85 1.56
N MET A 58 -5.61 4.08 0.48
CA MET A 58 -4.46 3.31 0.04
C MET A 58 -3.46 4.24 -0.65
N CYS A 59 -2.21 4.22 -0.17
CA CYS A 59 -1.11 5.00 -0.71
C CYS A 59 -0.87 4.66 -2.19
N HIS A 60 -0.99 5.66 -3.06
CA HIS A 60 -0.77 5.49 -4.50
C HIS A 60 0.65 5.02 -4.82
N PHE A 61 1.67 5.50 -4.09
CA PHE A 61 3.05 5.06 -4.26
C PHE A 61 3.19 3.55 -4.00
N HIS A 62 2.60 3.06 -2.92
CA HIS A 62 2.61 1.63 -2.59
C HIS A 62 1.81 0.79 -3.59
N MET A 63 0.68 1.31 -4.09
CA MET A 63 -0.05 0.65 -5.17
C MET A 63 0.81 0.50 -6.44
N VAL A 64 1.52 1.57 -6.84
CA VAL A 64 2.47 1.53 -7.95
C VAL A 64 3.59 0.53 -7.68
N ALA A 65 4.15 0.52 -6.47
CA ALA A 65 5.21 -0.40 -6.08
C ALA A 65 4.75 -1.87 -6.15
N ILE A 66 3.51 -2.19 -5.77
CA ILE A 66 2.92 -3.53 -5.90
C ILE A 66 2.92 -3.97 -7.37
N VAL A 67 2.45 -3.10 -8.27
CA VAL A 67 2.40 -3.39 -9.72
C VAL A 67 3.80 -3.54 -10.30
N MET A 68 4.71 -2.64 -9.96
CA MET A 68 6.08 -2.66 -10.48
C MET A 68 6.88 -3.85 -9.97
N ARG A 69 6.64 -4.32 -8.74
CA ARG A 69 7.26 -5.54 -8.21
C ARG A 69 6.74 -6.80 -8.90
N ALA A 70 5.44 -6.84 -9.20
CA ALA A 70 4.86 -7.94 -9.95
C ALA A 70 5.37 -7.99 -11.40
N LEU A 71 5.55 -6.82 -12.03
CA LEU A 71 5.87 -6.70 -13.45
C LEU A 71 7.33 -6.30 -13.69
N ARG A 72 8.13 -7.19 -14.31
CA ARG A 72 9.53 -6.94 -14.72
C ARG A 72 9.72 -5.56 -15.36
N LYS A 73 10.84 -4.87 -15.11
CA LYS A 73 11.13 -3.49 -15.59
C LYS A 73 10.80 -3.32 -17.08
N LYS A 74 11.38 -4.16 -17.95
CA LYS A 74 11.00 -4.30 -19.37
C LYS A 74 10.06 -5.50 -19.54
N HIS A 75 8.76 -5.28 -19.36
CA HIS A 75 7.79 -6.36 -19.55
C HIS A 75 7.57 -6.61 -21.05
N GLN A 76 7.59 -7.86 -21.48
CA GLN A 76 7.52 -8.19 -22.91
C GLN A 76 6.09 -8.11 -23.47
N SER A 77 5.11 -8.63 -22.73
CA SER A 77 3.70 -8.59 -23.16
C SER A 77 3.15 -7.16 -23.20
N ILE A 78 2.31 -6.87 -24.21
CA ILE A 78 1.51 -5.64 -24.30
C ILE A 78 0.64 -5.44 -23.06
N ALA A 79 -0.04 -6.50 -22.59
CA ALA A 79 -0.87 -6.47 -21.38
C ALA A 79 -0.13 -5.88 -20.17
N GLY A 80 1.06 -6.40 -19.86
CA GLY A 80 1.91 -5.90 -18.79
C GLY A 80 2.40 -4.45 -19.00
N LYS A 81 2.71 -4.04 -20.25
CA LYS A 81 3.12 -2.65 -20.55
C LYS A 81 1.97 -1.66 -20.29
N GLU A 82 0.78 -1.95 -20.82
CA GLU A 82 -0.39 -1.10 -20.63
C GLU A 82 -0.80 -1.00 -19.15
N LEU A 83 -0.76 -2.11 -18.40
CA LEU A 83 -1.07 -2.09 -16.98
C LEU A 83 -0.10 -1.23 -16.15
N LYS A 84 1.17 -1.17 -16.56
CA LYS A 84 2.16 -0.26 -15.95
C LYS A 84 1.82 1.20 -16.19
N ILE A 85 1.35 1.55 -17.40
CA ILE A 85 0.96 2.93 -17.72
C ILE A 85 -0.20 3.36 -16.84
N ILE A 86 -1.20 2.49 -16.66
CA ILE A 86 -2.31 2.75 -15.73
C ILE A 86 -1.79 2.99 -14.31
N ALA A 87 -0.86 2.17 -13.83
CA ALA A 87 -0.26 2.36 -12.50
C ALA A 87 0.50 3.69 -12.38
N LEU A 88 1.38 4.00 -13.34
CA LEU A 88 2.22 5.21 -13.29
C LEU A 88 1.40 6.51 -13.33
N THR A 89 0.24 6.49 -13.98
CA THR A 89 -0.66 7.65 -14.11
C THR A 89 -1.71 7.74 -12.99
N LEU A 90 -1.68 6.81 -12.02
CA LEU A 90 -2.68 6.70 -10.94
C LEU A 90 -2.83 8.00 -10.13
N LYS A 91 -1.72 8.67 -9.80
CA LYS A 91 -1.73 9.86 -8.93
C LYS A 91 -2.42 11.07 -9.57
N GLN A 92 -2.39 11.14 -10.90
CA GLN A 92 -2.92 12.22 -11.71
C GLN A 92 -4.28 11.91 -12.35
N SER A 93 -4.83 10.71 -12.13
CA SER A 93 -6.09 10.27 -12.75
C SER A 93 -7.23 10.28 -11.73
N SER A 94 -8.47 10.47 -12.20
CA SER A 94 -9.67 10.33 -11.37
C SER A 94 -10.03 8.85 -11.13
N LYS A 95 -10.87 8.58 -10.12
CA LYS A 95 -11.43 7.23 -9.90
C LYS A 95 -12.10 6.68 -11.16
N LYS A 96 -12.92 7.50 -11.80
CA LYS A 96 -13.69 7.13 -13.00
C LYS A 96 -12.76 6.72 -14.15
N ASP A 97 -11.73 7.51 -14.41
CA ASP A 97 -10.79 7.24 -15.51
C ASP A 97 -9.99 5.96 -15.28
N VAL A 98 -9.47 5.75 -14.06
CA VAL A 98 -8.72 4.54 -13.74
C VAL A 98 -9.61 3.31 -13.81
N TYR A 99 -10.85 3.40 -13.33
CA TYR A 99 -11.82 2.31 -13.42
C TYR A 99 -12.10 1.94 -14.89
N LEU A 100 -12.40 2.92 -15.74
CA LEU A 100 -12.68 2.68 -17.17
C LEU A 100 -11.47 2.10 -17.90
N ARG A 101 -10.26 2.66 -17.68
CA ARG A 101 -9.02 2.15 -18.28
C ARG A 101 -8.74 0.70 -17.87
N LEU A 102 -8.92 0.36 -16.59
CA LEU A 102 -8.76 -1.02 -16.11
C LEU A 102 -9.82 -1.97 -16.66
N HIS A 103 -11.06 -1.49 -16.81
CA HIS A 103 -12.13 -2.27 -17.39
C HIS A 103 -11.85 -2.61 -18.86
N HIS A 104 -11.54 -1.61 -19.69
CA HIS A 104 -11.17 -1.82 -21.08
C HIS A 104 -9.91 -2.68 -21.23
N TRP A 105 -8.90 -2.46 -20.40
CA TRP A 105 -7.71 -3.30 -20.37
C TRP A 105 -8.04 -4.77 -20.06
N TYR A 106 -8.94 -5.02 -19.10
CA TYR A 106 -9.36 -6.38 -18.77
C TYR A 106 -10.09 -7.05 -19.93
N LEU A 107 -11.02 -6.36 -20.59
CA LEU A 107 -11.74 -6.90 -21.75
C LEU A 107 -10.77 -7.23 -22.89
N LYS A 108 -9.84 -6.33 -23.19
CA LYS A 108 -8.82 -6.51 -24.24
C LYS A 108 -7.91 -7.72 -23.99
N HIS A 109 -7.51 -7.94 -22.74
CA HIS A 109 -6.52 -8.97 -22.38
C HIS A 109 -7.12 -10.19 -21.67
N LYS A 110 -8.45 -10.37 -21.69
CA LYS A 110 -9.13 -11.44 -20.94
C LYS A 110 -8.59 -12.83 -21.29
N ALA A 111 -8.52 -13.14 -22.59
CA ALA A 111 -8.00 -14.43 -23.07
C ALA A 111 -6.54 -14.66 -22.61
N PHE A 112 -5.70 -13.63 -22.69
CA PHE A 112 -4.33 -13.67 -22.18
C PHE A 112 -4.29 -13.95 -20.67
N LEU A 113 -5.17 -13.35 -19.86
CA LEU A 113 -5.21 -13.57 -18.41
C LEU A 113 -5.75 -14.95 -18.00
N GLU A 114 -6.53 -15.59 -18.87
CA GLU A 114 -7.15 -16.88 -18.65
C GLU A 114 -6.31 -18.05 -19.18
N GLU A 115 -5.28 -17.76 -19.98
CA GLU A 115 -4.34 -18.75 -20.50
C GLU A 115 -3.68 -19.55 -19.37
N ARG A 116 -3.80 -20.88 -19.45
CA ARG A 116 -3.23 -21.85 -18.50
C ARG A 116 -2.13 -22.66 -19.15
N SER A 117 -1.19 -23.11 -18.33
CA SER A 117 -0.16 -24.09 -18.70
C SER A 117 -0.82 -25.40 -19.12
N ASP A 118 -0.24 -26.08 -20.11
CA ASP A 118 -0.66 -27.43 -20.52
C ASP A 118 -0.11 -28.52 -19.58
N LYS A 119 0.81 -28.15 -18.69
CA LYS A 119 1.37 -29.01 -17.65
C LYS A 119 0.77 -28.68 -16.27
N PRO A 120 0.28 -29.67 -15.51
CA PRO A 120 -0.19 -29.48 -14.15
C PRO A 120 0.98 -29.25 -13.19
N ASN A 121 0.71 -28.62 -12.04
CA ASN A 121 1.64 -28.55 -10.92
C ASN A 121 1.60 -29.83 -10.08
N GLU A 122 2.44 -29.90 -9.05
CA GLU A 122 2.52 -31.03 -8.09
C GLU A 122 1.18 -31.39 -7.42
N LYS A 123 0.21 -30.47 -7.41
CA LYS A 123 -1.12 -30.63 -6.81
C LYS A 123 -2.21 -30.92 -7.86
N GLY A 124 -1.85 -31.19 -9.11
CA GLY A 124 -2.79 -31.48 -10.21
C GLY A 124 -3.47 -30.25 -10.83
N TYR A 125 -3.14 -29.02 -10.40
CA TYR A 125 -3.73 -27.81 -10.96
C TYR A 125 -2.93 -27.30 -12.16
N TYR A 126 -3.63 -26.90 -13.22
CA TYR A 126 -3.05 -26.21 -14.37
C TYR A 126 -2.92 -24.72 -14.07
N PRO A 127 -1.70 -24.20 -13.82
CA PRO A 127 -1.52 -22.82 -13.41
C PRO A 127 -1.72 -21.85 -14.56
N TYR A 128 -2.16 -20.63 -14.26
CA TYR A 128 -2.14 -19.52 -15.22
C TYR A 128 -0.71 -19.23 -15.70
N LYS A 129 -0.53 -18.99 -17.00
CA LYS A 129 0.79 -18.62 -17.56
C LYS A 129 1.22 -17.23 -17.09
N HIS A 130 0.29 -16.28 -17.05
CA HIS A 130 0.59 -14.86 -16.78
C HIS A 130 0.25 -14.43 -15.33
N ARG A 131 0.69 -15.23 -14.35
CA ARG A 131 0.33 -15.04 -12.92
C ARG A 131 0.61 -13.64 -12.40
N ASN A 132 1.72 -13.05 -12.81
CA ASN A 132 2.15 -11.73 -12.32
C ASN A 132 1.25 -10.60 -12.83
N VAL A 133 0.92 -10.61 -14.13
CA VAL A 133 0.00 -9.63 -14.73
C VAL A 133 -1.38 -9.77 -14.11
N ARG A 134 -1.85 -11.01 -13.94
CA ARG A 134 -3.10 -11.32 -13.26
C ARG A 134 -3.11 -10.81 -11.81
N SER A 135 -2.04 -11.05 -11.05
CA SER A 135 -1.89 -10.58 -9.66
C SER A 135 -1.88 -9.06 -9.53
N ALA A 136 -1.19 -8.36 -10.44
CA ALA A 136 -1.16 -6.90 -10.49
C ALA A 136 -2.56 -6.32 -10.76
N TYR A 137 -3.29 -6.86 -11.73
CA TYR A 137 -4.66 -6.44 -12.02
C TYR A 137 -5.61 -6.69 -10.83
N HIS A 138 -5.55 -7.87 -10.21
CA HIS A 138 -6.37 -8.15 -9.03
C HIS A 138 -6.02 -7.29 -7.83
N SER A 139 -4.78 -6.78 -7.74
CA SER A 139 -4.42 -5.79 -6.72
C SER A 139 -5.17 -4.48 -6.93
N PHE A 140 -5.30 -3.99 -8.17
CA PHE A 140 -6.16 -2.83 -8.47
C PHE A 140 -7.61 -3.09 -8.06
N LYS A 141 -8.19 -4.23 -8.45
CA LYS A 141 -9.58 -4.54 -8.06
C LYS A 141 -9.74 -4.56 -6.55
N ARG A 142 -8.80 -5.15 -5.83
CA ARG A 142 -8.85 -5.24 -4.36
C ARG A 142 -8.80 -3.88 -3.68
N TYR A 143 -7.92 -2.99 -4.15
CA TYR A 143 -7.72 -1.69 -3.50
C TYR A 143 -8.58 -0.57 -4.09
N MET A 144 -9.39 -0.83 -5.13
CA MET A 144 -10.13 0.20 -5.87
C MET A 144 -10.94 1.15 -4.97
N ASP A 145 -11.61 0.60 -3.96
CA ASP A 145 -12.44 1.40 -3.05
C ASP A 145 -11.62 2.29 -2.11
N TYR A 146 -10.34 1.97 -1.90
CA TYR A 146 -9.41 2.68 -1.02
C TYR A 146 -8.47 3.61 -1.79
N LEU A 147 -8.32 3.44 -3.10
CA LEU A 147 -7.39 4.26 -3.91
C LEU A 147 -7.87 5.68 -4.11
N PHE A 148 -9.16 5.96 -3.97
CA PHE A 148 -9.74 7.27 -4.25
C PHE A 148 -10.61 7.77 -3.11
N THR A 149 -10.31 7.35 -1.88
CA THR A 149 -11.01 7.82 -0.67
C THR A 149 -10.89 9.34 -0.54
N TYR A 150 -9.74 9.92 -0.93
CA TYR A 150 -9.56 11.37 -0.97
C TYR A 150 -10.54 12.10 -1.92
N GLU A 151 -11.02 11.46 -2.98
CA GLU A 151 -12.02 12.06 -3.89
C GLU A 151 -13.42 12.01 -3.28
N LYS A 152 -13.72 10.94 -2.54
CA LYS A 152 -15.01 10.77 -1.85
C LYS A 152 -15.17 11.72 -0.67
N TYR A 153 -14.08 12.02 0.02
CA TYR A 153 -14.05 12.89 1.21
C TYR A 153 -13.15 14.11 0.97
N GLY A 154 -13.52 14.93 -0.02
CA GLY A 154 -12.72 16.08 -0.46
C GLY A 154 -12.41 17.08 0.67
N ASP A 155 -13.34 17.27 1.60
CA ASP A 155 -13.21 18.21 2.72
C ASP A 155 -12.14 17.79 3.75
N LEU A 156 -11.76 16.50 3.78
CA LEU A 156 -10.82 15.96 4.74
C LEU A 156 -9.34 16.10 4.31
N ASN A 157 -9.07 16.65 3.12
CA ASN A 157 -7.71 16.87 2.59
C ASN A 157 -6.80 15.61 2.70
N ILE A 158 -7.37 14.44 2.42
CA ILE A 158 -6.68 13.15 2.60
C ILE A 158 -5.48 13.06 1.64
N GLU A 159 -4.29 12.80 2.19
CA GLU A 159 -3.10 12.62 1.38
C GLU A 159 -3.15 11.35 0.53
N LYS A 160 -2.84 11.48 -0.76
CA LYS A 160 -2.79 10.34 -1.70
C LYS A 160 -1.62 9.38 -1.43
N THR A 161 -0.58 9.83 -0.72
CA THR A 161 0.64 9.05 -0.46
C THR A 161 1.16 9.21 0.96
N THR A 162 2.01 8.28 1.40
CA THR A 162 2.68 8.28 2.71
C THR A 162 4.09 8.87 2.65
N ASN A 163 4.37 9.79 1.70
CA ASN A 163 5.73 10.33 1.44
C ASN A 163 6.43 10.88 2.68
N ARG A 164 5.66 11.49 3.61
CA ARG A 164 6.20 12.04 4.86
C ARG A 164 6.77 10.94 5.76
N LEU A 165 6.08 9.81 5.85
CA LEU A 165 6.57 8.64 6.58
C LEU A 165 7.80 8.05 5.91
N GLU A 166 7.79 7.90 4.58
CA GLU A 166 8.95 7.39 3.83
C GLU A 166 10.20 8.25 4.05
N ASN A 167 10.07 9.58 3.98
CA ASN A 167 11.18 10.50 4.24
C ASN A 167 11.67 10.38 5.69
N LEU A 168 10.76 10.32 6.67
CA LEU A 168 11.12 10.16 8.08
C LEU A 168 11.88 8.84 8.32
N PHE A 169 11.40 7.73 7.74
CA PHE A 169 12.09 6.45 7.82
C PHE A 169 13.42 6.45 7.06
N GLY A 170 13.54 7.21 5.98
CA GLY A 170 14.81 7.45 5.29
C GLY A 170 15.84 8.09 6.22
N GLN A 171 15.48 9.19 6.88
CA GLN A 171 16.33 9.86 7.87
C GLN A 171 16.70 8.96 9.05
N LEU A 172 15.75 8.17 9.56
CA LEU A 172 16.01 7.20 10.63
C LEU A 172 17.06 6.16 10.19
N LYS A 173 16.90 5.59 8.99
CA LYS A 173 17.81 4.58 8.45
C LYS A 173 19.21 5.15 8.22
N GLU A 174 19.30 6.37 7.70
CA GLU A 174 20.56 7.09 7.52
C GLU A 174 21.28 7.27 8.85
N LYS A 175 20.63 7.83 9.87
CA LYS A 175 21.26 8.01 11.18
C LYS A 175 21.64 6.68 11.84
N LEU A 176 20.81 5.64 11.72
CA LEU A 176 21.15 4.30 12.20
C LEU A 176 22.32 3.67 11.45
N SER A 177 22.57 4.04 10.19
CA SER A 177 23.66 3.49 9.39
C SER A 177 25.04 3.87 9.93
N HIS A 178 25.15 5.01 10.63
CA HIS A 178 26.38 5.40 11.35
C HIS A 178 26.61 4.57 12.63
N HIS A 179 25.64 3.75 13.03
CA HIS A 179 25.64 3.01 14.29
C HIS A 179 25.33 1.51 14.08
N THR A 180 25.87 0.91 13.02
CA THR A 180 25.62 -0.49 12.62
C THR A 180 25.90 -1.51 13.73
N GLY A 181 26.93 -1.26 14.56
CA GLY A 181 27.36 -2.11 15.68
C GLY A 181 26.47 -2.08 16.92
N LEU A 182 25.41 -1.27 16.96
CA LEU A 182 24.54 -1.21 18.14
C LEU A 182 23.83 -2.55 18.39
N MET A 183 23.86 -2.99 19.66
CA MET A 183 22.99 -4.06 20.14
C MET A 183 21.52 -3.71 19.92
N LYS A 184 20.68 -4.73 19.74
CA LYS A 184 19.24 -4.57 19.48
C LYS A 184 18.55 -3.64 20.48
N ARG A 185 18.88 -3.73 21.77
CA ARG A 185 18.33 -2.87 22.83
C ARG A 185 18.64 -1.39 22.60
N HIS A 186 19.88 -1.07 22.21
CA HIS A 186 20.31 0.29 21.95
C HIS A 186 19.74 0.83 20.63
N LYS A 187 19.59 -0.03 19.60
CA LYS A 187 18.85 0.33 18.37
C LYS A 187 17.41 0.71 18.68
N ILE A 188 16.73 -0.04 19.56
CA ILE A 188 15.37 0.31 19.99
C ILE A 188 15.34 1.63 20.75
N MET A 189 16.29 1.86 21.68
CA MET A 189 16.38 3.14 22.39
C MET A 189 16.59 4.31 21.43
N PHE A 190 17.50 4.17 20.47
CA PHE A 190 17.74 5.16 19.42
C PHE A 190 16.46 5.47 18.64
N ILE A 191 15.73 4.44 18.18
CA ILE A 191 14.47 4.61 17.44
C ILE A 191 13.41 5.32 18.29
N LYS A 192 13.30 4.95 19.58
CA LYS A 192 12.35 5.60 20.49
C LYS A 192 12.68 7.09 20.67
N ASP A 193 13.96 7.42 20.79
CA ASP A 193 14.39 8.80 20.98
C ASP A 193 14.25 9.62 19.70
N PHE A 194 14.53 9.03 18.54
CA PHE A 194 14.34 9.66 17.22
C PHE A 194 12.87 10.05 16.94
N PHE A 195 11.90 9.31 17.49
CA PHE A 195 10.47 9.57 17.29
C PHE A 195 9.82 10.43 18.38
N LYS A 196 10.56 10.88 19.40
CA LYS A 196 10.08 11.90 20.33
C LYS A 196 9.99 13.26 19.64
#